data_AF-A0A7V8XVE2-F1
#
_entry.id   AF-A0A7V8XVE2-F1
#
_cell.length_a   1.000
_cell.length_b   1.000
_cell.length_c   1.000
_cell.angle_alpha   90.00
_cell.angle_beta   90.00
_cell.angle_gamma   90.00
#
_symmetry.space_group_name_H-M   'P 1'
#
loop_
_entity.id
_entity.type
_entity.pdbx_description
1 polymer ?
#
loop_
_entity_poly.entity_id
_entity_poly.type
_entity_poly.pdbx_seq_one_letter_code
_entity_poly.pdbx_strand_id
1 'polypeptide(L)'
;MRLGFDLDGTVADLQGALAREARALFPGIDPGTLPRSIAPQTPGAPTDETTGPPGFSMSSLSSRQQRELWDVACARVNFWETLEEIEPGSLARLSSLARERRWEVIFLTSRPETRGDTAQLQSHRWLTARGFELPSVFVVHGSRGKIAGSLQLDVLVDDRPENCLDIAIDSSARAVLVWRGGEDTVPGSARQLGIGSVSSIAECLDILETLDRANEDVSMV
;
A
#
# COMPACT_ATOMS: atom_id res chain seq x y z
N MET A 1 2.29 6.53 -19.37
CA MET A 1 1.10 6.33 -18.52
C MET A 1 1.06 7.34 -17.37
N ARG A 2 -0.13 7.64 -16.84
CA ARG A 2 -0.34 8.34 -15.57
C ARG A 2 -0.78 7.33 -14.50
N LEU A 3 -0.01 7.22 -13.43
CA LEU A 3 -0.12 6.15 -12.44
C LEU A 3 -0.45 6.71 -11.06
N GLY A 4 -1.38 6.05 -10.36
CA GLY A 4 -1.66 6.27 -8.95
C GLY A 4 -1.00 5.20 -8.09
N PHE A 5 -0.40 5.58 -6.97
CA PHE A 5 0.07 4.65 -5.95
C PHE A 5 -0.44 5.05 -4.58
N ASP A 6 -1.01 4.11 -3.85
CA ASP A 6 -1.12 4.24 -2.40
C ASP A 6 0.25 4.17 -1.72
N LEU A 7 0.33 4.66 -0.47
CA LEU A 7 1.54 4.57 0.35
C LEU A 7 1.49 3.39 1.32
N ASP A 8 0.55 3.41 2.25
CA ASP A 8 0.62 2.64 3.50
C ASP A 8 0.05 1.25 3.32
N GLY A 9 0.90 0.22 3.41
CA GLY A 9 0.52 -1.16 3.05
C GLY A 9 0.80 -1.49 1.58
N THR A 10 0.98 -0.48 0.74
CA THR A 10 1.39 -0.64 -0.67
C THR A 10 2.92 -0.61 -0.83
N VAL A 11 3.56 0.50 -0.46
CA VAL A 11 5.04 0.68 -0.50
C VAL A 11 5.66 0.96 0.87
N ALA A 12 4.90 1.53 1.81
CA ALA A 12 5.35 1.93 3.13
C ALA A 12 4.83 0.95 4.20
N ASP A 13 5.74 0.45 5.05
CA ASP A 13 5.41 -0.56 6.07
C ASP A 13 4.77 0.08 7.32
N LEU A 14 3.48 0.37 7.21
CA LEU A 14 2.69 0.87 8.33
C LEU A 14 2.50 -0.20 9.42
N GLN A 15 2.29 -1.46 9.04
CA GLN A 15 2.06 -2.53 10.02
C GLN A 15 3.28 -2.76 10.91
N GLY A 16 4.49 -2.78 10.33
CA GLY A 16 5.73 -2.87 11.09
C GLY A 16 5.95 -1.66 12.00
N ALA A 17 5.63 -0.44 11.54
CA ALA A 17 5.70 0.76 12.37
C ALA A 17 4.74 0.71 13.57
N LEU A 18 3.49 0.33 13.33
CA LEU A 18 2.49 0.19 14.39
C LEU A 18 2.79 -0.97 15.34
N ALA A 19 3.39 -2.06 14.84
CA ALA A 19 3.84 -3.16 15.68
C ALA A 19 4.90 -2.70 16.69
N ARG A 20 5.82 -1.81 16.29
CA ARG A 20 6.83 -1.23 17.19
C ARG A 20 6.19 -0.39 18.29
N GLU A 21 5.21 0.45 17.94
CA GLU A 21 4.47 1.26 18.91
C GLU A 21 3.61 0.38 19.84
N ALA A 22 2.95 -0.64 19.30
CA ALA A 22 2.11 -1.57 20.07
C ALA A 22 2.94 -2.37 21.09
N ARG A 23 4.16 -2.80 20.75
CA ARG A 23 5.06 -3.49 21.71
C ARG A 23 5.44 -2.59 22.87
N ALA A 24 5.62 -1.29 22.64
CA ALA A 24 5.91 -0.33 23.70
C ALA A 24 4.68 -0.01 24.56
N LEU A 25 3.51 0.10 23.94
CA LEU A 25 2.27 0.50 24.60
C LEU A 25 1.60 -0.65 25.37
N PHE A 26 1.74 -1.88 24.87
CA PHE A 26 1.11 -3.08 25.42
C PHE A 26 2.14 -4.15 25.78
N PRO A 27 3.07 -3.89 26.73
CA PRO A 27 4.15 -4.83 27.06
C PRO A 27 3.68 -6.17 27.65
N GLY A 28 2.41 -6.27 28.04
CA GLY A 28 1.77 -7.50 28.55
C GLY A 28 1.05 -8.33 27.48
N ILE A 29 1.05 -7.90 26.22
CA ILE A 29 0.47 -8.66 25.10
C ILE A 29 1.63 -9.35 24.39
N ASP A 30 1.67 -10.68 24.45
CA ASP A 30 2.61 -11.45 23.63
C ASP A 30 2.20 -11.31 22.16
N PRO A 31 3.04 -10.73 21.27
CA PRO A 31 2.72 -10.61 19.85
C PRO A 31 2.46 -11.97 19.18
N GLY A 32 2.94 -13.08 19.75
CA GLY A 32 2.62 -14.45 19.32
C GLY A 32 1.19 -14.91 19.67
N THR A 33 0.49 -14.22 20.59
CA THR A 33 -0.90 -14.49 21.00
C THR A 33 -1.93 -13.65 20.24
N LEU A 34 -1.48 -12.64 19.50
CA LEU A 34 -2.34 -11.88 18.60
C LEU A 34 -2.73 -12.79 17.44
N PRO A 35 -4.03 -12.96 17.11
CA PRO A 35 -4.43 -13.72 15.95
C PRO A 35 -3.65 -13.23 14.73
N ARG A 36 -2.84 -14.14 14.19
CA ARG A 36 -2.17 -13.99 12.90
C ARG A 36 -3.25 -13.57 11.91
N SER A 37 -2.95 -12.65 11.01
CA SER A 37 -3.88 -12.33 9.92
C SER A 37 -4.32 -13.65 9.29
N ILE A 38 -5.59 -14.00 9.51
CA ILE A 38 -6.19 -15.22 8.99
C ILE A 38 -6.53 -14.88 7.55
N ALA A 39 -5.57 -15.10 6.65
CA ALA A 39 -5.95 -15.85 5.46
C ALA A 39 -6.68 -17.12 5.95
N PRO A 40 -7.93 -17.42 5.53
CA PRO A 40 -8.64 -18.60 6.01
C PRO A 40 -7.79 -19.85 5.74
N GLN A 41 -7.24 -20.43 6.80
CA GLN A 41 -6.46 -21.65 6.70
C GLN A 41 -7.42 -22.81 6.48
N THR A 42 -7.28 -23.49 5.34
CA THR A 42 -7.93 -24.77 5.08
C THR A 42 -7.33 -25.83 6.01
N PRO A 43 -8.13 -26.68 6.68
CA PRO A 43 -7.59 -27.73 7.53
C PRO A 43 -6.87 -28.77 6.65
N GLY A 44 -5.55 -28.94 6.84
CA GLY A 44 -4.82 -30.11 6.31
C GLY A 44 -3.46 -29.89 5.64
N ALA A 45 -2.94 -28.66 5.53
CA ALA A 45 -1.60 -28.45 4.97
C ALA A 45 -0.50 -28.70 6.03
N PRO A 46 0.60 -29.40 5.69
CA PRO A 46 1.70 -29.63 6.61
C PRO A 46 2.38 -28.31 6.97
N THR A 47 2.67 -28.13 8.25
CA THR A 47 3.40 -26.98 8.80
C THR A 47 4.85 -27.04 8.37
N ASP A 48 5.20 -26.33 7.31
CA ASP A 48 6.60 -26.03 7.00
C ASP A 48 7.01 -24.81 7.84
N GLU A 49 7.98 -25.02 8.73
CA GLU A 49 8.54 -24.01 9.63
C GLU A 49 9.44 -23.04 8.85
N THR A 50 8.86 -22.19 8.00
CA THR A 50 9.60 -21.04 7.47
C THR A 50 9.54 -19.90 8.48
N THR A 51 10.68 -19.67 9.14
CA THR A 51 10.91 -18.77 10.28
C THR A 51 10.92 -17.29 9.84
N GLY A 52 9.77 -16.75 9.45
CA GLY A 52 9.53 -15.30 9.43
C GLY A 52 9.09 -14.82 10.83
N PRO A 53 9.45 -13.59 11.25
CA PRO A 53 8.95 -13.06 12.52
C PRO A 53 7.41 -12.98 12.49
N PRO A 54 6.71 -13.29 13.59
CA PRO A 54 5.25 -13.26 13.63
C PRO A 54 4.73 -11.86 13.29
N GLY A 55 3.93 -11.77 12.22
CA GLY A 55 3.34 -10.53 11.74
C GLY A 55 2.26 -10.03 12.71
N PHE A 56 2.45 -8.82 13.23
CA PHE A 56 1.43 -8.09 13.97
C PHE A 56 0.27 -7.73 13.02
N SER A 57 -0.96 -8.07 13.42
CA SER A 57 -2.14 -7.64 12.69
C SER A 57 -2.94 -6.66 13.55
N MET A 58 -3.12 -5.41 13.13
CA MET A 58 -3.93 -4.45 13.90
C MET A 58 -5.35 -4.98 14.20
N SER A 59 -5.92 -5.79 13.31
CA SER A 59 -7.25 -6.39 13.49
C SER A 59 -7.36 -7.34 14.68
N SER A 60 -6.23 -7.79 15.23
CA SER A 60 -6.17 -8.62 16.43
C SER A 60 -6.38 -7.85 17.74
N LEU A 61 -6.24 -6.52 17.71
CA LEU A 61 -6.45 -5.65 18.86
C LEU A 61 -7.93 -5.32 19.03
N SER A 62 -8.39 -5.13 20.28
CA SER A 62 -9.72 -4.57 20.54
C SER A 62 -9.86 -3.16 19.97
N SER A 63 -11.08 -2.71 19.67
CA SER A 63 -11.30 -1.34 19.16
C SER A 63 -10.77 -0.25 20.10
N ARG A 64 -10.71 -0.51 21.41
CA ARG A 64 -10.10 0.39 22.38
C ARG A 64 -8.59 0.50 22.17
N GLN A 65 -7.92 -0.65 22.04
CA GLN A 65 -6.47 -0.71 21.82
C GLN A 65 -6.08 -0.16 20.45
N GLN A 66 -6.89 -0.39 19.40
CA GLN A 66 -6.66 0.21 18.09
C GLN A 66 -6.70 1.74 18.16
N ARG A 67 -7.65 2.31 18.89
CA ARG A 67 -7.71 3.77 19.12
C ARG A 67 -6.51 4.27 19.91
N GLU A 68 -6.16 3.62 21.02
CA GLU A 68 -4.98 4.02 21.82
C GLU A 68 -3.68 3.96 21.03
N LEU A 69 -3.53 2.93 20.18
CA LEU A 69 -2.37 2.81 19.29
C LEU A 69 -2.34 3.94 18.26
N TRP A 70 -3.48 4.29 17.68
CA TRP A 70 -3.57 5.43 16.76
C TRP A 70 -3.29 6.75 17.45
N ASP A 71 -3.77 6.96 18.67
CA ASP A 71 -3.48 8.17 19.45
C ASP A 71 -1.97 8.32 19.69
N VAL A 72 -1.27 7.22 19.98
CA VAL A 72 0.20 7.22 20.13
C VAL A 72 0.91 7.54 18.81
N ALA A 73 0.50 6.92 17.70
CA ALA A 73 1.08 7.20 16.39
C ALA A 73 0.86 8.67 15.99
N CYS A 74 -0.35 9.21 16.17
CA CYS A 74 -0.68 10.61 15.91
C CYS A 74 0.09 11.58 16.84
N ALA A 75 0.37 11.18 18.08
CA ALA A 75 1.15 11.97 19.02
C ALA A 75 2.67 11.95 18.75
N ARG A 76 3.17 11.02 17.94
CA ARG A 76 4.58 10.98 17.57
C ARG A 76 4.90 12.07 16.56
N VAL A 77 5.98 12.82 16.81
CA VAL A 77 6.43 13.87 15.90
C VAL A 77 6.92 13.24 14.60
N ASN A 78 6.36 13.68 13.47
CA ASN A 78 6.67 13.23 12.12
C ASN A 78 6.63 11.70 11.96
N PHE A 79 5.58 11.05 12.49
CA PHE A 79 5.44 9.59 12.49
C PHE A 79 5.65 8.97 11.10
N TRP A 80 5.10 9.59 10.04
CA TRP A 80 5.12 9.04 8.69
C TRP A 80 6.51 8.95 8.08
N GLU A 81 7.45 9.79 8.53
CA GLU A 81 8.86 9.75 8.10
C GLU A 81 9.61 8.53 8.68
N THR A 82 9.04 7.84 9.68
CA THR A 82 9.68 6.70 10.36
C THR A 82 9.39 5.34 9.73
N LEU A 83 8.51 5.29 8.73
CA LEU A 83 8.15 4.04 8.07
C LEU A 83 9.32 3.50 7.24
N GLU A 84 9.41 2.18 7.16
CA GLU A 84 10.34 1.49 6.26
C GLU A 84 9.65 1.24 4.91
N GLU A 85 10.43 1.01 3.86
CA GLU A 85 9.87 0.44 2.63
C GLU A 85 9.50 -1.01 2.89
N ILE A 86 8.35 -1.45 2.38
CA ILE A 86 7.97 -2.87 2.43
C ILE A 86 8.95 -3.69 1.58
N GLU A 87 9.28 -3.18 0.40
CA GLU A 87 10.26 -3.77 -0.53
C GLU A 87 11.39 -2.76 -0.74
N PRO A 88 12.52 -2.89 -0.02
CA PRO A 88 13.61 -1.92 -0.09
C PRO A 88 14.10 -1.67 -1.52
N GLY A 89 14.15 -0.40 -1.93
CA GLY A 89 14.59 0.01 -3.27
C GLY A 89 13.50 -0.03 -4.34
N SER A 90 12.28 -0.46 -4.01
CA SER A 90 11.15 -0.45 -4.94
C SER A 90 10.79 0.97 -5.40
N LEU A 91 10.87 1.96 -4.50
CA LEU A 91 10.61 3.36 -4.85
C LEU A 91 11.69 3.96 -5.75
N ALA A 92 12.96 3.66 -5.50
CA ALA A 92 14.06 4.07 -6.37
C ALA A 92 13.92 3.45 -7.77
N ARG A 93 13.49 2.18 -7.85
CA ARG A 93 13.18 1.51 -9.12
C ARG A 93 12.00 2.19 -9.84
N LEU A 94 10.89 2.44 -9.14
CA LEU A 94 9.73 3.13 -9.70
C LEU A 94 10.11 4.53 -10.22
N SER A 95 10.91 5.29 -9.47
CA SER A 95 11.41 6.60 -9.89
C SER A 95 12.24 6.53 -11.18
N SER A 96 13.10 5.52 -11.29
CA SER A 96 13.92 5.29 -12.48
C SER A 96 13.05 4.95 -13.70
N LEU A 97 12.11 4.00 -13.55
CA LEU A 97 11.17 3.61 -14.59
C LEU A 97 10.30 4.80 -15.03
N ALA A 98 9.77 5.57 -14.08
CA ALA A 98 8.93 6.72 -14.39
C ALA A 98 9.69 7.76 -15.25
N ARG A 99 10.97 8.00 -14.95
CA ARG A 99 11.81 8.90 -15.75
C ARG A 99 12.09 8.33 -17.13
N GLU A 100 12.46 7.06 -17.22
CA GLU A 100 12.83 6.39 -18.49
C GLU A 100 11.65 6.25 -19.44
N ARG A 101 10.48 5.91 -18.90
CA ARG A 101 9.24 5.68 -19.65
C ARG A 101 8.34 6.91 -19.73
N ARG A 102 8.76 8.03 -19.13
CA ARG A 102 7.96 9.27 -19.01
C ARG A 102 6.59 9.02 -18.38
N TRP A 103 6.55 8.20 -17.33
CA TRP A 103 5.33 8.03 -16.54
C TRP A 103 5.13 9.21 -15.59
N GLU A 104 3.89 9.63 -15.45
CA GLU A 104 3.48 10.58 -14.42
C GLU A 104 2.99 9.79 -13.21
N VAL A 105 3.74 9.82 -12.10
CA VAL A 105 3.40 9.08 -10.89
C VAL A 105 2.84 10.02 -9.83
N ILE A 106 1.65 9.70 -9.32
CA ILE A 106 0.94 10.45 -8.30
C ILE A 106 0.67 9.52 -7.11
N PHE A 107 1.10 9.93 -5.93
CA PHE A 107 0.84 9.20 -4.69
C PHE A 107 -0.45 9.71 -4.04
N LEU A 108 -1.39 8.81 -3.77
CA LEU A 108 -2.66 9.10 -3.08
C LEU A 108 -2.65 8.40 -1.73
N THR A 109 -2.76 9.15 -0.64
CA THR A 109 -2.72 8.57 0.72
C THR A 109 -3.83 9.12 1.60
N SER A 110 -4.30 8.34 2.57
CA SER A 110 -5.29 8.78 3.57
C SER A 110 -4.67 8.98 4.95
N ARG A 111 -3.35 9.24 5.02
CA ARG A 111 -2.62 9.52 6.25
C ARG A 111 -3.30 10.64 7.06
N PRO A 112 -3.70 10.38 8.31
CA PRO A 112 -4.11 11.45 9.20
C PRO A 112 -2.93 12.34 9.60
N GLU A 113 -3.24 13.53 10.09
CA GLU A 113 -2.25 14.43 10.67
C GLU A 113 -1.63 13.83 11.93
N THR A 114 -0.32 14.05 12.08
CA THR A 114 0.44 13.70 13.29
C THR A 114 1.07 14.97 13.84
N ARG A 115 1.67 14.91 15.04
CA ARG A 115 2.43 16.05 15.55
C ARG A 115 3.60 16.38 14.60
N GLY A 116 3.90 17.67 14.46
CA GLY A 116 4.98 18.15 13.60
C GLY A 116 4.45 18.74 12.30
N ASP A 117 5.08 18.38 11.18
CA ASP A 117 4.70 18.88 9.85
C ASP A 117 3.46 18.16 9.30
N THR A 118 2.84 18.71 8.25
CA THR A 118 1.67 18.09 7.60
C THR A 118 1.94 16.68 7.09
N ALA A 119 0.94 15.81 7.06
CA ALA A 119 1.04 14.47 6.49
C ALA A 119 1.56 14.47 5.04
N GLN A 120 1.21 15.50 4.25
CA GLN A 120 1.69 15.69 2.89
C GLN A 120 3.20 15.92 2.86
N LEU A 121 3.71 16.85 3.66
CA LEU A 121 5.14 17.20 3.70
C LEU A 121 5.99 16.03 4.21
N GLN A 122 5.51 15.32 5.25
CA GLN A 122 6.17 14.13 5.75
C GLN A 122 6.28 13.04 4.67
N SER A 123 5.19 12.79 3.93
CA SER A 123 5.16 11.82 2.84
C SER A 123 6.11 12.21 1.70
N HIS A 124 6.16 13.50 1.37
CA HIS A 124 7.10 14.05 0.38
C HIS A 124 8.56 13.76 0.75
N ARG A 125 8.95 14.10 1.99
CA ARG A 125 10.31 13.87 2.48
C ARG A 125 10.64 12.40 2.58
N TRP A 126 9.69 11.58 3.04
CA TRP A 126 9.85 10.14 3.11
C TRP A 126 10.13 9.55 1.72
N LEU A 127 9.29 9.85 0.72
CA LEU A 127 9.48 9.39 -0.66
C LEU A 127 10.84 9.84 -1.24
N THR A 128 11.22 11.10 -1.00
CA THR A 128 12.52 11.64 -1.42
C THR A 128 13.68 10.87 -0.79
N ALA A 129 13.59 10.60 0.52
CA ALA A 129 14.60 9.82 1.24
C ALA A 129 14.69 8.35 0.78
N ARG A 130 13.64 7.81 0.15
CA ARG A 130 13.61 6.47 -0.47
C ARG A 130 14.01 6.47 -1.95
N GLY A 131 14.49 7.59 -2.47
CA GLY A 131 15.01 7.68 -3.84
C GLY A 131 13.99 8.06 -4.90
N PHE A 132 12.83 8.60 -4.52
CA PHE A 132 11.86 9.17 -5.46
C PHE A 132 12.02 10.69 -5.55
N GLU A 133 12.66 11.20 -6.60
CA GLU A 133 13.31 12.53 -6.61
C GLU A 133 12.35 13.74 -6.63
N LEU A 134 11.12 13.59 -7.13
CA LEU A 134 10.13 14.68 -7.19
C LEU A 134 8.71 14.11 -7.03
N PRO A 135 8.32 13.67 -5.83
CA PRO A 135 7.04 12.99 -5.66
C PRO A 135 5.88 13.99 -5.80
N SER A 136 4.78 13.57 -6.41
CA SER A 136 3.51 14.30 -6.35
C SER A 136 2.60 13.60 -5.35
N VAL A 137 2.27 14.24 -4.23
CA VAL A 137 1.52 13.61 -3.13
C VAL A 137 0.20 14.34 -2.89
N PHE A 138 -0.91 13.60 -2.89
CA PHE A 138 -2.21 14.07 -2.44
C PHE A 138 -2.64 13.28 -1.21
N VAL A 139 -2.92 14.01 -0.12
CA VAL A 139 -3.63 13.46 1.02
C VAL A 139 -5.13 13.53 0.69
N VAL A 140 -5.76 12.37 0.54
CA VAL A 140 -7.11 12.23 0.00
C VAL A 140 -8.13 11.89 1.09
N HIS A 141 -9.29 12.54 0.98
CA HIS A 141 -10.49 12.24 1.75
C HIS A 141 -11.63 11.94 0.79
N GLY A 142 -12.38 10.85 1.03
CA GLY A 142 -13.48 10.41 0.17
C GLY A 142 -13.08 9.36 -0.87
N SER A 143 -13.87 9.25 -1.95
CA SER A 143 -13.71 8.20 -2.98
C SER A 143 -12.40 8.39 -3.77
N ARG A 144 -11.54 7.36 -3.73
CA ARG A 144 -10.33 7.32 -4.56
C ARG A 144 -10.66 7.22 -6.04
N GLY A 145 -11.77 6.59 -6.40
CA GLY A 145 -12.18 6.46 -7.81
C GLY A 145 -12.53 7.80 -8.44
N LYS A 146 -13.27 8.66 -7.74
CA LYS A 146 -13.56 10.01 -8.24
C LYS A 146 -12.29 10.84 -8.44
N ILE A 147 -11.32 10.69 -7.56
CA ILE A 147 -10.01 11.36 -7.67
C ILE A 147 -9.24 10.78 -8.87
N ALA A 148 -9.19 9.47 -9.01
CA ALA A 148 -8.54 8.81 -10.14
C ALA A 148 -9.15 9.23 -11.49
N GLY A 149 -10.48 9.31 -11.57
CA GLY A 149 -11.18 9.82 -12.75
C GLY A 149 -10.86 11.29 -13.04
N SER A 150 -10.82 12.13 -12.01
CA SER A 150 -10.50 13.56 -12.16
C SER A 150 -9.06 13.81 -12.59
N LEU A 151 -8.12 12.99 -12.08
CA LEU A 151 -6.71 13.02 -12.46
C LEU A 151 -6.42 12.27 -13.77
N GLN A 152 -7.42 11.58 -14.34
CA GLN A 152 -7.28 10.75 -15.55
C GLN A 152 -6.14 9.73 -15.39
N LEU A 153 -6.15 8.99 -14.28
CA LEU A 153 -5.17 7.92 -14.07
C LEU A 153 -5.45 6.76 -15.03
N ASP A 154 -4.39 6.16 -15.57
CA ASP A 154 -4.47 4.93 -16.37
C ASP A 154 -4.56 3.69 -15.46
N VAL A 155 -3.76 3.70 -14.38
CA VAL A 155 -3.67 2.60 -13.41
C VAL A 155 -3.56 3.17 -12.00
N LEU A 156 -4.20 2.52 -11.02
CA LEU A 156 -3.98 2.80 -9.60
C LEU A 156 -3.64 1.52 -8.83
N VAL A 157 -2.57 1.58 -8.05
CA VAL A 157 -2.06 0.49 -7.22
C VAL A 157 -2.40 0.77 -5.75
N ASP A 158 -3.07 -0.16 -5.08
CA ASP A 158 -3.53 -0.04 -3.69
C ASP A 158 -3.52 -1.41 -3.01
N ASP A 159 -3.37 -1.48 -1.68
CA ASP A 159 -3.42 -2.73 -0.92
C ASP A 159 -4.81 -3.03 -0.35
N ARG A 160 -5.75 -2.08 -0.43
CA ARG A 160 -7.10 -2.22 0.13
C ARG A 160 -8.14 -2.54 -0.96
N PRO A 161 -8.82 -3.70 -0.87
CA PRO A 161 -9.85 -4.10 -1.84
C PRO A 161 -10.96 -3.07 -2.03
N GLU A 162 -11.37 -2.38 -0.96
CA GLU A 162 -12.38 -1.32 -0.99
C GLU A 162 -11.93 -0.10 -1.81
N ASN A 163 -10.64 0.27 -1.73
CA ASN A 163 -10.10 1.36 -2.54
C ASN A 163 -10.07 0.95 -4.01
N CYS A 164 -9.59 -0.26 -4.32
CA CYS A 164 -9.61 -0.79 -5.69
C CYS A 164 -11.04 -0.87 -6.26
N LEU A 165 -12.02 -1.22 -5.42
CA LEU A 165 -13.43 -1.23 -5.80
C LEU A 165 -13.93 0.17 -6.16
N ASP A 166 -13.63 1.18 -5.35
CA ASP A 166 -13.97 2.57 -5.66
C ASP A 166 -13.39 3.00 -7.02
N ILE A 167 -12.13 2.63 -7.32
CA ILE A 167 -11.49 2.89 -8.61
C ILE A 167 -12.28 2.25 -9.77
N ALA A 168 -12.61 0.97 -9.64
CA ALA A 168 -13.30 0.21 -10.68
C ALA A 168 -14.72 0.72 -10.95
N ILE A 169 -15.38 1.32 -9.94
CA ILE A 169 -16.73 1.86 -10.07
C ILE A 169 -16.73 3.31 -10.58
N ASP A 170 -15.91 4.17 -9.99
CA ASP A 170 -15.99 5.63 -10.17
C ASP A 170 -14.97 6.19 -11.19
N SER A 171 -14.20 5.35 -11.88
CA SER A 171 -13.18 5.79 -12.86
C SER A 171 -13.01 4.83 -14.04
N SER A 172 -12.26 5.27 -15.05
CA SER A 172 -11.79 4.40 -16.14
C SER A 172 -10.41 3.77 -15.88
N ALA A 173 -9.80 4.06 -14.73
CA ALA A 173 -8.47 3.55 -14.39
C ALA A 173 -8.53 2.06 -14.07
N ARG A 174 -7.47 1.33 -14.42
CA ARG A 174 -7.32 -0.07 -14.01
C ARG A 174 -6.86 -0.11 -12.55
N ALA A 175 -7.53 -0.86 -11.70
CA ALA A 175 -7.10 -1.08 -10.33
C ALA A 175 -6.18 -2.32 -10.24
N VAL A 176 -5.07 -2.18 -9.53
CA VAL A 176 -4.15 -3.26 -9.18
C VAL A 176 -4.10 -3.38 -7.67
N LEU A 177 -4.57 -4.51 -7.14
CA LEU A 177 -4.54 -4.85 -5.73
C LEU A 177 -3.21 -5.49 -5.37
N VAL A 178 -2.45 -4.87 -4.47
CA VAL A 178 -1.25 -5.48 -3.88
C VAL A 178 -1.69 -6.37 -2.72
N TRP A 179 -1.68 -7.68 -2.93
CA TRP A 179 -2.13 -8.66 -1.94
C TRP A 179 -1.02 -9.66 -1.62
N ARG A 180 -0.40 -9.48 -0.44
CA ARG A 180 0.72 -10.32 0.02
C ARG A 180 0.29 -11.63 0.70
N GLY A 181 -1.03 -11.90 0.76
CA GLY A 181 -1.56 -13.20 1.18
C GLY A 181 -1.51 -14.23 0.04
N GLY A 182 -1.81 -15.49 0.34
CA GLY A 182 -1.94 -16.52 -0.69
C GLY A 182 -3.03 -16.17 -1.71
N GLU A 183 -2.87 -16.55 -2.97
CA GLU A 183 -3.78 -16.15 -4.07
C GLU A 183 -5.25 -16.52 -3.77
N ASP A 184 -5.47 -17.66 -3.13
CA ASP A 184 -6.80 -18.17 -2.70
C ASP A 184 -7.51 -17.30 -1.66
N THR A 185 -6.81 -16.29 -1.12
CA THR A 185 -7.30 -15.40 -0.07
C THR A 185 -7.68 -14.03 -0.60
N VAL A 186 -7.43 -13.77 -1.89
CA VAL A 186 -7.89 -12.56 -2.58
C VAL A 186 -9.43 -12.55 -2.58
N PRO A 187 -10.07 -11.44 -2.14
CA PRO A 187 -11.53 -11.37 -2.10
C PRO A 187 -12.16 -11.64 -3.47
N GLY A 188 -13.16 -12.53 -3.51
CA GLY A 188 -13.82 -12.93 -4.77
C GLY A 188 -14.46 -11.77 -5.54
N SER A 189 -14.88 -10.72 -4.83
CA SER A 189 -15.39 -9.47 -5.42
C SER A 189 -14.35 -8.74 -6.27
N ALA A 190 -13.06 -8.80 -5.90
CA ALA A 190 -12.00 -8.17 -6.67
C ALA A 190 -11.82 -8.86 -8.04
N ARG A 191 -11.78 -10.20 -8.05
CA ARG A 191 -11.67 -10.99 -9.28
C ARG A 191 -12.87 -10.80 -10.21
N GLN A 192 -14.09 -10.75 -9.67
CA GLN A 192 -15.32 -10.58 -10.46
C GLN A 192 -15.43 -9.22 -11.15
N LEU A 193 -14.76 -8.20 -10.62
CA LEU A 193 -14.77 -6.83 -11.15
C LEU A 193 -13.56 -6.51 -12.03
N GLY A 194 -12.75 -7.51 -12.37
CA GLY A 194 -11.58 -7.34 -13.22
C GLY A 194 -10.43 -6.58 -12.56
N ILE A 195 -10.40 -6.50 -11.21
CA ILE A 195 -9.27 -5.93 -10.47
C ILE A 195 -8.11 -6.94 -10.55
N GLY A 196 -6.99 -6.51 -11.14
CA GLY A 196 -5.78 -7.33 -11.17
C GLY A 196 -5.17 -7.40 -9.77
N SER A 197 -4.58 -8.54 -9.40
CA SER A 197 -3.88 -8.69 -8.12
C SER A 197 -2.43 -9.09 -8.35
N VAL A 198 -1.54 -8.53 -7.53
CA VAL A 198 -0.10 -8.84 -7.53
C VAL A 198 0.36 -9.12 -6.11
N SER A 199 1.39 -9.94 -5.97
CA SER A 199 1.95 -10.32 -4.68
C SER A 199 3.02 -9.35 -4.17
N SER A 200 3.55 -8.48 -5.04
CA SER A 200 4.63 -7.54 -4.72
C SER A 200 4.61 -6.30 -5.61
N ILE A 201 5.29 -5.24 -5.18
CA ILE A 201 5.53 -4.06 -6.01
C ILE A 201 6.51 -4.40 -7.13
N ALA A 202 7.50 -5.26 -6.89
CA ALA A 202 8.40 -5.72 -7.94
C ALA A 202 7.65 -6.32 -9.15
N GLU A 203 6.71 -7.23 -8.88
CA GLU A 203 5.82 -7.84 -9.89
C GLU A 203 4.92 -6.78 -10.55
N CYS A 204 4.35 -5.88 -9.75
CA CYS A 204 3.53 -4.77 -10.27
C CYS A 204 4.29 -3.95 -11.32
N LEU A 205 5.53 -3.57 -11.03
CA LEU A 205 6.35 -2.77 -11.92
C LEU A 205 6.70 -3.52 -13.22
N ASP A 206 6.91 -4.84 -13.17
CA ASP A 206 7.14 -5.67 -14.36
C ASP A 206 5.91 -5.69 -15.28
N ILE A 207 4.72 -5.81 -14.68
CA ILE A 207 3.45 -5.78 -15.41
C ILE A 207 3.21 -4.40 -16.02
N LEU A 208 3.43 -3.32 -15.26
CA LEU A 208 3.28 -1.95 -15.77
C LEU A 208 4.22 -1.68 -16.95
N GLU A 209 5.47 -2.13 -16.87
CA GLU A 209 6.42 -1.99 -17.98
C GLU A 209 5.95 -2.75 -19.23
N THR A 210 5.40 -3.95 -19.05
CA THR A 210 4.85 -4.75 -20.15
C THR A 210 3.62 -4.09 -20.79
N LEU A 211 2.72 -3.55 -19.96
CA LEU A 211 1.51 -2.84 -20.41
C LEU A 211 1.85 -1.58 -21.22
N ASP A 212 2.86 -0.83 -20.79
CA ASP A 212 3.33 0.37 -21.49
C ASP A 212 3.84 0.05 -22.89
N ARG A 213 4.70 -0.98 -23.01
CA ARG A 213 5.24 -1.44 -24.30
C ARG A 213 4.12 -1.87 -25.26
N ALA A 214 3.12 -2.61 -24.77
CA ALA A 214 1.99 -3.04 -25.59
C ALA A 214 1.17 -1.85 -26.11
N ASN A 215 1.02 -0.78 -25.32
CA ASN A 215 0.33 0.44 -25.75
C ASN A 215 1.14 1.21 -26.81
N GLU A 216 2.48 1.24 -26.69
CA GLU A 216 3.36 1.83 -27.71
C GLU A 216 3.20 1.11 -29.06
N ASP A 217 3.19 -0.23 -29.05
CA ASP A 217 3.03 -1.03 -30.28
C ASP A 217 1.67 -0.81 -30.96
N VAL A 218 0.58 -0.69 -30.20
CA VAL A 218 -0.76 -0.39 -30.75
C VAL A 218 -0.83 1.02 -31.34
N SER A 219 -0.12 1.99 -30.77
CA SER A 219 -0.10 3.38 -31.26
C SER A 219 0.70 3.58 -32.56
N MET A 220 1.49 2.59 -32.96
CA MET A 220 2.34 2.60 -34.15
C MET A 220 1.72 1.88 -35.37
N VAL A 221 0.52 1.29 -35.22
CA VAL A 221 -0.25 0.58 -36.26
C VAL A 221 -1.45 1.43 -36.68
#